data_AF-A0A9Y3SBR3-F1
#
_entry.id   AF-A0A9Y3SBR3-F1
#
_cell.length_a   1.000
_cell.length_b   1.000
_cell.length_c   1.000
_cell.angle_alpha   90.00
_cell.angle_beta   90.00
_cell.angle_gamma   90.00
#
_symmetry.space_group_name_H-M   'P 1'
#
loop_
_entity.id
_entity.type
_entity.pdbx_description
1 polymer ?
#
loop_
_entity_poly.entity_id
_entity_poly.type
_entity_poly.pdbx_seq_one_letter_code
_entity_poly.pdbx_strand_id
1 'polypeptide(L)'
;LDLFDPAATETSCPDLRALKDRLAKLELAINYHFVRRVGQKYFVSNKERGSFSRAVEFCSQQHIELALPQNEEENNALTQVFGDVYKAAWISVNNKKAEGNFEVDMKNQRLTFTKWGEGQPDKSIQDTGCTMLSENGIWQVTPECSLNAYIICQL
;
A
#
# COMPACT_ATOMS: atom_id res chain seq x y z
N LEU A 1 -16.68 -52.87 10.88
CA LEU A 1 -16.66 -51.89 11.98
C LEU A 1 -15.27 -51.27 11.96
N ASP A 2 -15.26 -50.06 11.40
CA ASP A 2 -14.35 -48.95 11.63
C ASP A 2 -12.83 -49.16 11.53
N LEU A 3 -12.30 -48.75 10.37
CA LEU A 3 -10.98 -48.14 10.26
C LEU A 3 -11.14 -46.80 9.52
N PHE A 4 -11.86 -45.86 10.15
CA PHE A 4 -11.68 -44.44 9.90
C PHE A 4 -10.47 -44.02 10.74
N ASP A 5 -9.34 -43.78 10.07
CA ASP A 5 -8.17 -43.16 10.70
C ASP A 5 -8.30 -41.62 10.54
N PRO A 6 -8.54 -40.85 11.61
CA PRO A 6 -8.87 -39.42 11.52
C PRO A 6 -7.63 -38.52 11.42
N ALA A 7 -6.47 -39.07 11.07
CA ALA A 7 -5.21 -38.32 11.01
C ALA A 7 -4.66 -38.18 9.58
N ALA A 8 -5.52 -37.82 8.62
CA ALA A 8 -5.04 -37.11 7.42
C ALA A 8 -4.75 -35.66 7.81
N THR A 9 -3.66 -35.46 8.57
CA THR A 9 -3.08 -34.13 8.75
C THR A 9 -2.79 -33.59 7.36
N GLU A 10 -3.37 -32.42 7.03
CA GLU A 10 -3.17 -31.70 5.79
C GLU A 10 -1.68 -31.63 5.46
N THR A 11 -1.21 -32.60 4.69
CA THR A 11 0.17 -32.67 4.28
C THR A 11 0.27 -31.63 3.18
N SER A 12 0.64 -30.43 3.58
CA SER A 12 0.85 -29.31 2.67
C SER A 12 1.83 -29.74 1.58
N CYS A 13 1.30 -30.11 0.43
CA CYS A 13 2.09 -30.38 -0.77
C CYS A 13 2.82 -29.08 -1.14
N PRO A 14 4.17 -29.03 -1.06
CA PRO A 14 4.93 -27.84 -1.39
C PRO A 14 4.63 -27.35 -2.81
N ASP A 15 4.37 -28.29 -3.72
CA ASP A 15 4.01 -28.01 -5.12
C ASP A 15 2.65 -27.30 -5.25
N LEU A 16 1.67 -27.64 -4.40
CA LEU A 16 0.37 -26.96 -4.39
C LEU A 16 0.50 -25.51 -3.90
N ARG A 17 1.33 -25.25 -2.87
CA ARG A 17 1.61 -23.87 -2.42
C ARG A 17 2.29 -23.08 -3.53
N ALA A 18 3.32 -23.65 -4.14
CA ALA A 18 4.04 -23.01 -5.24
C ALA A 18 3.12 -22.75 -6.45
N LEU A 19 2.20 -23.65 -6.76
CA LEU A 19 1.22 -23.48 -7.84
C LEU A 19 0.22 -22.38 -7.52
N LYS A 20 -0.30 -22.33 -6.29
CA LYS A 20 -1.20 -21.26 -5.82
C LYS A 20 -0.53 -19.88 -5.88
N ASP A 21 0.72 -19.78 -5.45
CA ASP A 21 1.49 -18.53 -5.51
C ASP A 21 1.70 -18.06 -6.96
N ARG A 22 1.99 -18.99 -7.87
CA ARG A 22 2.13 -18.68 -9.30
C ARG A 22 0.80 -18.22 -9.91
N LEU A 23 -0.31 -18.87 -9.57
CA LEU A 23 -1.64 -18.48 -10.05
C LEU A 23 -2.01 -17.07 -9.57
N ALA A 24 -1.85 -16.79 -8.28
CA ALA A 24 -2.10 -15.46 -7.72
C ALA A 24 -1.27 -14.38 -8.42
N LYS A 25 0.02 -14.65 -8.68
CA LYS A 25 0.88 -13.73 -9.42
C LYS A 25 0.41 -13.50 -10.87
N LEU A 26 -0.06 -14.55 -11.55
CA LEU A 26 -0.60 -14.45 -12.90
C LEU A 26 -1.89 -13.61 -12.92
N GLU A 27 -2.81 -13.85 -11.98
CA GLU A 27 -4.05 -13.08 -11.85
C GLU A 27 -3.76 -11.59 -11.61
N LEU A 28 -2.80 -11.27 -10.75
CA LEU A 28 -2.38 -9.88 -10.52
C LEU A 28 -1.74 -9.25 -11.76
N ALA A 29 -0.87 -9.97 -12.48
CA ALA A 29 -0.19 -9.45 -13.67
C ALA A 29 -1.14 -9.23 -14.86
N ILE A 30 -2.28 -9.91 -14.90
CA ILE A 30 -3.32 -9.69 -15.91
C ILE A 30 -4.07 -8.37 -15.64
N ASN A 31 -4.32 -8.07 -14.37
CA ASN A 31 -5.16 -6.93 -13.98
C ASN A 31 -4.37 -5.65 -13.69
N TYR A 32 -3.08 -5.76 -13.40
CA TYR A 32 -2.24 -4.64 -12.97
C TYR A 32 -0.96 -4.48 -13.79
N HIS A 33 -0.68 -3.24 -14.20
CA HIS A 33 0.57 -2.89 -14.90
C HIS A 33 1.81 -2.97 -14.01
N PHE A 34 1.63 -2.74 -12.71
CA PHE A 34 2.68 -2.80 -11.71
C PHE A 34 2.26 -3.77 -10.62
N VAL A 35 3.13 -4.73 -10.33
CA VAL A 35 2.97 -5.71 -9.24
C VAL A 35 4.33 -5.91 -8.57
N ARG A 36 4.38 -5.73 -7.25
CA ARG A 36 5.56 -6.02 -6.42
C ARG A 36 5.13 -6.72 -5.15
N ARG A 37 5.83 -7.82 -4.82
CA ARG A 37 5.60 -8.57 -3.58
C ARG A 37 6.75 -8.28 -2.62
N VAL A 38 6.43 -7.94 -1.38
CA VAL A 38 7.40 -7.80 -0.29
C VAL A 38 6.86 -8.56 0.91
N GLY A 39 7.59 -9.59 1.35
CA GLY A 39 7.09 -10.53 2.35
C GLY A 39 5.78 -11.19 1.92
N GLN A 40 4.71 -10.95 2.69
CA GLN A 40 3.37 -11.48 2.42
C GLN A 40 2.45 -10.50 1.68
N LYS A 41 2.85 -9.23 1.52
CA LYS A 41 2.03 -8.20 0.88
C LYS A 41 2.29 -8.08 -0.60
N TYR A 42 1.26 -7.72 -1.35
CA TYR A 42 1.39 -7.28 -2.74
C TYR A 42 1.05 -5.80 -2.86
N PHE A 43 1.91 -5.06 -3.56
CA PHE A 43 1.65 -3.70 -3.99
C PHE A 43 1.35 -3.69 -5.48
N VAL A 44 0.22 -3.10 -5.84
CA VAL A 44 -0.30 -3.12 -7.21
C VAL A 44 -0.72 -1.74 -7.68
N SER A 45 -0.55 -1.47 -8.97
CA SER A 45 -1.01 -0.21 -9.58
C SER A 45 -1.27 -0.38 -11.08
N ASN A 46 -2.30 0.31 -11.56
CA ASN A 46 -2.58 0.47 -13.00
C ASN A 46 -1.82 1.63 -13.63
N LYS A 47 -0.92 2.28 -12.87
CA LYS A 47 -0.32 3.57 -13.20
C LYS A 47 -1.35 4.71 -13.35
N GLU A 48 -2.55 4.49 -12.80
CA GLU A 48 -3.57 5.53 -12.66
C GLU A 48 -3.12 6.55 -11.62
N ARG A 49 -3.54 7.79 -11.83
CA ARG A 49 -3.24 8.92 -10.96
C ARG A 49 -4.54 9.63 -10.65
N GLY A 50 -4.63 10.19 -9.45
CA GLY A 50 -5.77 10.98 -9.03
C GLY A 50 -5.52 11.69 -7.72
N SER A 51 -6.54 12.38 -7.22
CA SER A 51 -6.58 12.93 -5.85
C SER A 51 -6.50 11.83 -4.79
N PHE A 52 -6.17 12.19 -3.56
CA PHE A 52 -6.14 11.24 -2.43
C PHE A 52 -7.47 10.50 -2.22
N SER A 53 -8.61 11.20 -2.29
CA SER A 53 -9.93 10.57 -2.15
C SER A 53 -10.18 9.53 -3.25
N ARG A 54 -9.86 9.87 -4.51
CA ARG A 54 -9.90 8.94 -5.64
C ARG A 54 -9.00 7.73 -5.42
N ALA A 55 -7.81 7.91 -4.85
CA ALA A 55 -6.89 6.82 -4.55
C ALA A 55 -7.48 5.82 -3.53
N VAL A 56 -8.05 6.35 -2.44
CA VAL A 56 -8.74 5.55 -1.41
C VAL A 56 -9.94 4.81 -2.00
N GLU A 57 -10.78 5.51 -2.77
CA GLU A 57 -11.95 4.94 -3.43
C GLU A 57 -11.56 3.84 -4.42
N PHE A 58 -10.57 4.10 -5.28
CA PHE A 58 -10.12 3.17 -6.31
C PHE A 58 -9.67 1.83 -5.71
N CYS A 59 -8.85 1.86 -4.64
CA CYS A 59 -8.43 0.63 -3.97
C CYS A 59 -9.62 -0.06 -3.27
N SER A 60 -10.49 0.71 -2.62
CA SER A 60 -11.65 0.16 -1.90
C SER A 60 -12.67 -0.51 -2.83
N GLN A 61 -12.83 0.00 -4.06
CA GLN A 61 -13.67 -0.62 -5.11
C GLN A 61 -13.18 -2.02 -5.51
N GLN A 62 -11.89 -2.29 -5.32
CA GLN A 62 -11.27 -3.60 -5.54
C GLN A 62 -11.17 -4.43 -4.25
N HIS A 63 -11.83 -3.99 -3.16
CA HIS A 63 -11.80 -4.61 -1.84
C HIS A 63 -10.40 -4.72 -1.21
N ILE A 64 -9.51 -3.80 -1.59
CA ILE A 64 -8.12 -3.72 -1.11
C ILE A 64 -7.84 -2.31 -0.59
N GLU A 65 -6.68 -2.10 0.01
CA GLU A 65 -6.39 -0.85 0.72
C GLU A 65 -5.41 0.03 -0.04
N LEU A 66 -5.46 1.35 0.18
CA LEU A 66 -4.39 2.23 -0.28
C LEU A 66 -3.09 1.82 0.43
N ALA A 67 -1.96 1.82 -0.28
CA ALA A 67 -0.71 1.32 0.25
C ALA A 67 -0.20 2.15 1.44
N LEU A 68 0.28 1.47 2.48
CA LEU A 68 1.00 2.04 3.61
C LEU A 68 2.22 1.17 3.91
N PRO A 69 3.43 1.60 3.51
CA PRO A 69 4.62 0.82 3.77
C PRO A 69 4.92 0.77 5.27
N GLN A 70 5.17 -0.43 5.78
CA GLN A 70 5.43 -0.70 7.21
C GLN A 70 6.91 -1.01 7.51
N ASN A 71 7.76 -0.97 6.50
CA ASN A 71 9.21 -1.11 6.63
C ASN A 71 9.92 -0.51 5.39
N GLU A 72 11.25 -0.45 5.45
CA GLU A 72 12.11 0.12 4.41
C GLU A 72 12.00 -0.63 3.06
N GLU A 73 11.85 -1.95 3.10
CA GLU A 73 11.74 -2.79 1.89
C GLU A 73 10.43 -2.53 1.14
N GLU A 74 9.32 -2.45 1.87
CA GLU A 74 8.01 -2.06 1.33
C GLU A 74 8.06 -0.64 0.76
N ASN A 75 8.68 0.29 1.49
CA ASN A 75 8.82 1.67 1.05
C ASN A 75 9.58 1.80 -0.28
N ASN A 76 10.69 1.06 -0.40
CA ASN A 76 11.50 1.03 -1.61
C ASN A 76 10.84 0.25 -2.75
N ALA A 77 9.88 -0.64 -2.47
CA ALA A 77 9.08 -1.26 -3.52
C ALA A 77 8.11 -0.25 -4.17
N LEU A 78 7.53 0.67 -3.38
CA LEU A 78 6.58 1.65 -3.92
C LEU A 78 7.22 2.64 -4.89
N THR A 79 8.49 2.98 -4.72
CA THR A 79 9.20 3.90 -5.63
C THR A 79 9.33 3.36 -7.06
N GLN A 80 9.24 2.04 -7.23
CA GLN A 80 9.38 1.38 -8.53
C GLN A 80 8.16 1.56 -9.44
N VAL A 81 7.06 2.15 -8.94
CA VAL A 81 5.87 2.42 -9.77
C VAL A 81 6.10 3.60 -10.73
N PHE A 82 7.02 4.51 -10.38
CA PHE A 82 7.16 5.79 -11.04
C PHE A 82 7.67 5.65 -12.48
N GLY A 83 7.18 6.55 -13.34
CA GLY A 83 7.71 6.78 -14.67
C GLY A 83 8.48 8.10 -14.73
N ASP A 84 8.85 8.52 -15.93
CA ASP A 84 9.79 9.64 -16.10
C ASP A 84 9.24 11.01 -15.65
N VAL A 85 7.93 11.23 -15.77
CA VAL A 85 7.32 12.57 -15.65
C VAL A 85 6.75 12.86 -14.25
N TYR A 86 6.23 11.84 -13.56
CA TYR A 86 5.56 12.01 -12.27
C TYR A 86 6.15 11.03 -11.26
N LYS A 87 6.36 11.52 -10.04
CA LYS A 87 7.25 10.86 -9.08
C LYS A 87 6.75 10.94 -7.63
N ALA A 88 5.43 10.96 -7.49
CA ALA A 88 4.74 10.97 -6.22
C ALA A 88 3.57 9.98 -6.22
N ALA A 89 3.36 9.29 -5.11
CA ALA A 89 2.25 8.38 -4.87
C ALA A 89 1.56 8.71 -3.55
N TRP A 90 0.25 8.49 -3.46
CA TRP A 90 -0.47 8.60 -2.20
C TRP A 90 -0.20 7.39 -1.31
N ILE A 91 -0.10 7.60 0.01
CA ILE A 91 -0.02 6.53 1.01
C ILE A 91 -1.07 6.70 2.11
N SER A 92 -1.48 5.59 2.72
CA SER A 92 -2.64 5.51 3.63
C SER A 92 -2.34 5.95 5.08
N VAL A 93 -1.82 7.17 5.23
CA VAL A 93 -1.73 7.86 6.52
C VAL A 93 -3.02 8.64 6.74
N ASN A 94 -3.52 8.69 7.99
CA ASN A 94 -4.72 9.44 8.33
C ASN A 94 -4.57 10.91 7.93
N ASN A 95 -5.53 11.40 7.15
CA ASN A 95 -5.45 12.74 6.58
C ASN A 95 -5.96 13.85 7.51
N LYS A 96 -6.49 13.51 8.69
CA LYS A 96 -6.97 14.49 9.68
C LYS A 96 -5.95 14.66 10.79
N LYS A 97 -5.45 15.89 10.95
CA LYS A 97 -4.50 16.22 12.01
C LYS A 97 -5.06 15.95 13.41
N ALA A 98 -6.35 16.20 13.62
CA ALA A 98 -7.01 15.97 14.90
C ALA A 98 -7.02 14.49 15.34
N GLU A 99 -6.90 13.53 14.41
CA GLU A 99 -7.01 12.09 14.70
C GLU A 99 -5.67 11.45 15.08
N GLY A 100 -4.57 12.21 15.09
CA GLY A 100 -3.26 11.70 15.52
C GLY A 100 -2.05 12.41 14.91
N ASN A 101 -2.20 13.63 14.40
CA ASN A 101 -1.14 14.46 13.85
C ASN A 101 -0.26 13.74 12.80
N PHE A 102 -0.90 12.99 11.90
CA PHE A 102 -0.25 12.19 10.85
C PHE A 102 0.63 11.04 11.37
N GLU A 103 0.48 10.63 12.63
CA GLU A 103 1.18 9.48 13.24
C GLU A 103 0.36 8.19 13.26
N VAL A 104 -0.84 8.21 12.67
CA VAL A 104 -1.76 7.08 12.62
C VAL A 104 -2.21 6.78 11.19
N ASP A 105 -2.57 5.53 10.92
CA ASP A 105 -3.19 5.11 9.68
C ASP A 105 -4.68 5.47 9.62
N MET A 106 -5.33 5.17 8.49
CA MET A 106 -6.77 5.41 8.29
C MET A 106 -7.68 4.62 9.26
N LYS A 107 -7.14 3.67 10.04
CA LYS A 107 -7.84 2.89 11.07
C LYS A 107 -7.49 3.36 12.49
N ASN A 108 -6.82 4.50 12.63
CA ASN A 108 -6.33 5.05 13.90
C ASN A 108 -5.31 4.17 14.63
N GLN A 109 -4.59 3.30 13.92
CA GLN A 109 -3.45 2.57 14.46
C GLN A 109 -2.18 3.39 14.30
N ARG A 110 -1.30 3.38 15.31
CA ARG A 110 -0.01 4.08 15.23
C ARG A 110 0.85 3.51 14.11
N LEU A 111 1.48 4.38 13.34
CA LEU A 111 2.44 4.01 12.31
C LEU A 111 3.66 3.34 12.95
N THR A 112 4.02 2.16 12.45
CA THR A 112 5.20 1.40 12.90
C THR A 112 6.47 1.77 12.15
N PHE A 113 6.32 2.44 11.00
CA PHE A 113 7.39 2.90 10.14
C PHE A 113 6.98 4.23 9.52
N THR A 114 7.96 5.13 9.41
CA THR A 114 7.80 6.43 8.76
C THR A 114 9.10 6.83 8.11
N LYS A 115 9.04 7.48 6.94
CA LYS A 115 10.21 8.04 6.27
C LYS A 115 10.01 9.51 5.92
N TRP A 116 9.59 10.28 6.92
CA TRP A 116 9.35 11.71 6.79
C TRP A 116 10.58 12.46 6.28
N GLY A 117 10.36 13.37 5.34
CA GLY A 117 11.38 14.34 4.93
C GLY A 117 11.73 15.31 6.05
N GLU A 118 12.81 16.05 5.87
CA GLU A 118 13.20 17.10 6.80
C GLU A 118 12.06 18.10 7.01
N GLY A 119 11.72 18.38 8.27
CA GLY A 119 10.62 19.28 8.64
C GLY A 119 9.21 18.69 8.51
N GLN A 120 9.06 17.42 8.12
CA GLN A 120 7.76 16.74 8.02
C GLN A 120 7.48 15.84 9.24
N PRO A 121 6.21 15.63 9.60
CA PRO A 121 5.01 16.29 9.05
C PRO A 121 4.98 17.78 9.39
N ASP A 122 4.58 18.62 8.42
CA ASP A 122 4.50 20.07 8.62
C ASP A 122 3.41 20.43 9.63
N LYS A 123 3.84 21.04 10.75
CA LYS A 123 2.95 21.47 11.83
C LYS A 123 2.05 22.65 11.44
N SER A 124 2.34 23.35 10.35
CA SER A 124 1.55 24.48 9.85
C SER A 124 0.19 24.03 9.27
N ILE A 125 0.09 22.79 8.78
CA ILE A 125 -1.15 22.21 8.27
C ILE A 125 -2.13 22.09 9.43
N GLN A 126 -3.29 22.74 9.36
CA GLN A 126 -4.18 22.90 10.52
C GLN A 126 -5.19 21.75 10.67
N ASP A 127 -5.81 21.33 9.56
CA ASP A 127 -6.94 20.40 9.61
C ASP A 127 -6.70 19.12 8.81
N THR A 128 -6.65 19.25 7.48
CA THR A 128 -6.53 18.12 6.56
C THR A 128 -5.22 18.19 5.78
N GLY A 129 -4.49 17.09 5.76
CA GLY A 129 -3.27 16.94 4.97
C GLY A 129 -3.12 15.50 4.48
N CYS A 130 -2.75 15.32 3.22
CA CYS A 130 -2.59 14.01 2.62
C CYS A 130 -1.11 13.68 2.45
N THR A 131 -0.76 12.43 2.72
CA THR A 131 0.65 12.02 2.72
C THR A 131 1.04 11.44 1.36
N MET A 132 2.12 11.98 0.80
CA MET A 132 2.72 11.49 -0.43
C MET A 132 4.09 10.87 -0.17
N LEU A 133 4.39 9.83 -0.94
CA LEU A 133 5.72 9.22 -1.06
C LEU A 133 6.34 9.66 -2.39
N SER A 134 7.59 10.12 -2.35
CA SER A 134 8.38 10.56 -3.52
C SER A 134 9.21 9.42 -4.15
N GLU A 135 9.84 9.65 -5.30
CA GLU A 135 10.77 8.69 -5.94
C GLU A 135 11.92 8.20 -5.05
N ASN A 136 12.33 9.02 -4.09
CA ASN A 136 13.39 8.66 -3.13
C ASN A 136 12.84 7.93 -1.89
N GLY A 137 11.55 7.61 -1.89
CA GLY A 137 10.86 6.99 -0.77
C GLY A 137 10.63 7.91 0.42
N ILE A 138 10.81 9.22 0.25
CA ILE A 138 10.64 10.22 1.31
C ILE A 138 9.18 10.68 1.35
N TRP A 139 8.64 10.78 2.57
CA TRP A 139 7.25 11.14 2.84
C TRP A 139 7.10 12.62 3.14
N GLN A 140 6.01 13.20 2.67
CA GLN A 140 5.62 14.58 2.99
C GLN A 140 4.12 14.69 3.12
N VAL A 141 3.66 15.54 4.02
CA VAL A 141 2.24 15.92 4.12
C VAL A 141 2.01 17.16 3.28
N THR A 142 0.96 17.16 2.47
CA THR A 142 0.50 18.33 1.72
C THR A 142 -0.94 18.68 2.07
N PRO A 143 -1.30 19.97 2.18
CA PRO A 143 -2.72 20.37 2.27
C PRO A 143 -3.46 20.13 0.93
N GLU A 144 -2.75 19.97 -0.18
CA GLU A 144 -3.30 19.83 -1.53
C GLU A 144 -3.65 18.37 -1.85
N CYS A 145 -4.64 17.81 -1.15
CA CYS A 145 -5.12 16.44 -1.35
C CYS A 145 -5.72 16.17 -2.76
N SER A 146 -5.95 17.21 -3.56
CA SER A 146 -6.44 17.13 -4.95
C SER A 146 -5.33 16.94 -5.98
N LEU A 147 -4.05 16.93 -5.57
CA LEU A 147 -2.93 16.70 -6.48
C LEU A 147 -3.06 15.36 -7.21
N ASN A 148 -2.54 15.33 -8.43
CA ASN A 148 -2.59 14.14 -9.26
C ASN A 148 -1.35 13.26 -9.03
N ALA A 149 -1.46 12.29 -8.12
CA ALA A 149 -0.38 11.37 -7.76
C ALA A 149 -0.76 9.91 -8.03
N TYR A 150 0.24 9.03 -8.12
CA TYR A 150 0.01 7.61 -8.38
C TYR A 150 -0.82 6.94 -7.30
N ILE A 151 -1.72 6.07 -7.75
CA ILE A 151 -2.53 5.22 -6.89
C ILE A 151 -1.84 3.87 -6.81
N ILE A 152 -1.43 3.48 -5.60
CA ILE A 152 -0.87 2.16 -5.32
C ILE A 152 -1.73 1.52 -4.24
N CYS A 153 -2.25 0.33 -4.51
CA CYS A 153 -3.02 -0.44 -3.56
C CYS A 153 -2.18 -1.56 -2.95
N GLN A 154 -2.55 -2.03 -1.77
CA GLN A 154 -1.94 -3.15 -1.07
C GLN A 154 -2.95 -4.29 -0.82
N LEU A 155 -2.47 -5.52 -0.98
CA LEU A 155 -3.15 -6.77 -0.63
C LEU A 155 -2.39 -7.50 0.47
#